data_AF-A0A7J7NG50-F1
#
_entry.id   AF-A0A7J7NG50-F1
#
_cell.length_a   1.000
_cell.length_b   1.000
_cell.length_c   1.000
_cell.angle_alpha   90.00
_cell.angle_beta   90.00
_cell.angle_gamma   90.00
#
_symmetry.space_group_name_H-M   'P 1'
#
loop_
_entity.id
_entity.type
_entity.pdbx_description
1 polymer ?
#
loop_
_entity_poly.entity_id
_entity_poly.type
_entity_poly.pdbx_seq_one_letter_code
_entity_poly.pdbx_strand_id
1 'polypeptide(L)'
;MSPSSSYHESAVMGSCSHIDRLIIGYGKGNPCMIADPAVVLDLIPGNMVANAMVVVSVLHANQPSQYICHVSTSFRKPLKTLKLRDYRYEYFSRNSWINEQGKPIKVTMPVILSSMERFRVYISILYLPI
;
A
#
# COMPACT_ATOMS: atom_id res chain seq x y z
N MET A 1 34.11 -17.02 4.28
CA MET A 1 32.69 -17.16 4.69
C MET A 1 31.99 -15.88 4.33
N SER A 2 31.31 -15.90 3.18
CA SER A 2 30.57 -14.76 2.64
C SER A 2 29.26 -14.59 3.43
N PRO A 3 28.88 -13.39 3.88
CA PRO A 3 27.58 -13.18 4.50
C PRO A 3 26.48 -13.38 3.45
N SER A 4 25.47 -14.14 3.83
CA SER A 4 24.34 -14.58 3.02
C SER A 4 23.49 -13.42 2.49
N SER A 5 23.21 -13.49 1.18
CA SER A 5 22.33 -12.62 0.36
C SER A 5 20.89 -12.40 0.90
N SER A 6 20.52 -13.04 2.00
CA SER A 6 19.16 -13.06 2.57
C SER A 6 18.74 -11.74 3.24
N TYR A 7 19.69 -10.93 3.71
CA TYR A 7 19.41 -9.70 4.45
C TYR A 7 19.08 -8.50 3.54
N HIS A 8 19.54 -8.51 2.29
CA HIS A 8 19.17 -7.47 1.32
C HIS A 8 17.77 -7.68 0.73
N GLU A 9 17.26 -8.90 0.75
CA GLU A 9 15.96 -9.26 0.16
C GLU A 9 14.78 -8.97 1.09
N SER A 10 15.02 -9.03 2.40
CA SER A 10 14.04 -8.68 3.43
C SER A 10 13.77 -7.17 3.50
N ALA A 11 14.67 -6.33 2.98
CA ALA A 11 14.45 -4.88 2.87
C ALA A 11 13.47 -4.50 1.74
N VAL A 12 13.35 -5.31 0.68
CA VAL A 12 12.37 -5.10 -0.40
C VAL A 12 10.95 -5.46 0.08
N MET A 13 10.85 -6.36 1.05
CA MET A 13 9.58 -6.78 1.67
C MET A 13 9.17 -5.91 2.87
N GLY A 14 9.95 -4.88 3.21
CA GLY A 14 9.78 -4.02 4.38
C GLY A 14 9.33 -2.58 4.09
N SER A 15 8.94 -2.23 2.85
CA SER A 15 8.60 -0.84 2.49
C SER A 15 7.12 -0.65 2.16
N CYS A 16 6.24 -0.83 3.15
CA CYS A 16 4.88 -0.27 3.11
C CYS A 16 4.90 1.25 3.38
N SER A 17 5.86 1.98 2.81
CA SER A 17 5.90 3.44 2.81
C SER A 17 5.08 4.03 1.64
N HIS A 18 4.40 3.19 0.85
CA HIS A 18 3.93 3.56 -0.48
C HIS A 18 2.60 2.87 -0.89
N ILE A 19 1.65 2.69 0.03
CA ILE A 19 0.31 2.18 -0.34
C ILE A 19 -0.39 3.13 -1.32
N ASP A 20 -0.19 4.43 -1.18
CA ASP A 20 -0.58 5.46 -2.14
C ASP A 20 -0.04 5.15 -3.55
N ARG A 21 1.24 4.78 -3.69
CA ARG A 21 1.82 4.35 -4.97
C ARG A 21 1.17 3.09 -5.51
N LEU A 22 0.87 2.12 -4.66
CA LEU A 22 0.16 0.90 -5.09
C LEU A 22 -1.27 1.23 -5.58
N ILE A 23 -1.93 2.20 -4.94
CA ILE A 23 -3.26 2.69 -5.34
C ILE A 23 -3.16 3.47 -6.66
N ILE A 24 -2.22 4.42 -6.78
CA ILE A 24 -2.01 5.25 -7.97
C ILE A 24 -1.59 4.39 -9.17
N GLY A 25 -0.61 3.50 -8.97
CA GLY A 25 -0.15 2.61 -10.02
C GLY A 25 -1.26 1.72 -10.55
N TYR A 26 -2.11 1.19 -9.65
CA TYR A 26 -3.29 0.42 -10.05
C TYR A 26 -4.29 1.26 -10.85
N GLY A 27 -4.59 2.48 -10.40
CA GLY A 27 -5.45 3.41 -11.14
C GLY A 27 -4.93 3.70 -12.55
N LYS A 28 -3.60 3.80 -12.71
CA LYS A 28 -2.93 3.97 -14.01
C LYS A 28 -2.88 2.70 -14.87
N GLY A 29 -3.46 1.60 -14.40
CA GLY A 29 -3.62 0.36 -15.17
C GLY A 29 -2.67 -0.79 -14.79
N ASN A 30 -1.87 -0.66 -13.73
CA ASN A 30 -1.01 -1.77 -13.30
C ASN A 30 -1.87 -2.92 -12.74
N PRO A 31 -1.87 -4.12 -13.36
CA PRO A 31 -2.85 -5.15 -13.02
C PRO A 31 -2.41 -6.05 -11.85
N CYS A 32 -1.22 -5.83 -11.26
CA CYS A 32 -0.70 -6.67 -10.19
C CYS A 32 -0.03 -5.90 -9.07
N MET A 33 0.12 -6.56 -7.92
CA MET A 33 0.92 -6.08 -6.78
C MET A 33 1.69 -7.24 -6.16
N ILE A 34 2.84 -6.94 -5.58
CA ILE A 34 3.58 -7.91 -4.75
C ILE A 34 3.15 -7.70 -3.31
N ALA A 35 2.49 -8.69 -2.71
CA ALA A 35 2.10 -8.65 -1.31
C ALA A 35 1.67 -10.04 -0.82
N ASP A 36 1.71 -10.24 0.50
CA ASP A 36 1.03 -11.36 1.15
C ASP A 36 -0.45 -10.99 1.39
N PRO A 37 -1.42 -11.78 0.90
CA PRO A 37 -2.85 -11.51 1.06
C PRO A 37 -3.33 -11.54 2.52
N ALA A 38 -2.62 -12.23 3.41
CA ALA A 38 -2.97 -12.39 4.83
C ALA A 38 -2.45 -11.25 5.72
N VAL A 39 -1.50 -10.45 5.22
CA VAL A 39 -0.93 -9.33 5.96
C VAL A 39 -2.02 -8.34 6.37
N VAL A 40 -1.94 -7.92 7.64
CA VAL A 40 -2.75 -6.87 8.22
C VAL A 40 -2.08 -5.53 7.98
N LEU A 41 -2.84 -4.58 7.45
CA LEU A 41 -2.42 -3.22 7.14
C LEU A 41 -3.06 -2.27 8.16
N ASP A 42 -2.25 -1.38 8.72
CA ASP A 42 -2.73 -0.26 9.52
C ASP A 42 -2.78 1.00 8.63
N LEU A 43 -3.98 1.34 8.16
CA LEU A 43 -4.20 2.48 7.27
C LEU A 43 -4.83 3.64 8.02
N ILE A 44 -4.01 4.60 8.43
CA ILE A 44 -4.47 5.76 9.18
C ILE A 44 -4.79 6.91 8.22
N PRO A 45 -6.03 7.40 8.19
CA PRO A 45 -6.39 8.60 7.44
C PRO A 45 -5.56 9.81 7.87
N GLY A 46 -5.15 10.66 6.91
CA GLY A 46 -4.33 11.84 7.20
C GLY A 46 -4.98 12.84 8.18
N ASN A 47 -6.31 12.96 8.15
CA ASN A 47 -7.05 13.81 9.10
C ASN A 47 -6.98 13.30 10.56
N MET A 48 -6.90 11.97 10.78
CA MET A 48 -6.70 11.42 12.12
C MET A 48 -5.31 11.76 12.65
N VAL A 49 -4.29 11.67 11.81
CA VAL A 49 -2.90 12.04 12.18
C VAL A 49 -2.83 13.53 12.53
N ALA A 50 -3.40 14.40 11.69
CA ALA A 50 -3.42 15.85 11.93
C ALA A 50 -4.13 16.20 13.24
N ASN A 51 -5.32 15.63 13.49
CA ASN A 51 -6.06 15.87 14.72
C ASN A 51 -5.30 15.35 15.95
N ALA A 52 -4.71 14.15 15.86
CA ALA A 52 -3.92 13.59 16.94
C ALA A 52 -2.71 14.48 17.29
N MET A 53 -2.03 15.02 16.28
CA MET A 53 -0.90 15.94 16.47
C MET A 53 -1.33 17.18 17.26
N VAL A 54 -2.42 17.85 16.87
CA VAL A 54 -2.95 19.02 17.57
C VAL A 54 -3.30 18.69 19.02
N VAL A 55 -4.01 17.57 19.25
CA VAL A 55 -4.40 17.13 20.59
C VAL A 55 -3.18 16.86 21.47
N VAL A 56 -2.18 16.14 20.96
CA VAL A 56 -0.94 15.85 21.69
C VAL A 56 -0.17 17.12 22.03
N SER A 57 -0.10 18.08 21.10
CA SER A 57 0.53 19.38 21.34
C SER A 57 -0.14 20.16 22.47
N VAL A 58 -1.47 20.19 22.51
CA VAL A 58 -2.22 20.90 23.56
C VAL A 58 -2.09 20.19 24.92
N LEU A 59 -2.19 18.86 24.94
CA LEU A 59 -2.12 18.07 26.17
C LEU A 59 -0.77 18.20 26.89
N HIS A 60 0.31 18.40 26.14
CA HIS A 60 1.66 18.46 26.68
C HIS A 60 2.27 19.86 26.61
N ALA A 61 1.47 20.90 26.36
CA ALA A 61 1.96 22.27 26.15
C ALA A 61 2.82 22.82 27.30
N ASN A 62 2.59 22.36 28.54
CA ASN A 62 3.29 22.81 29.74
C ASN A 62 4.16 21.72 30.40
N GLN A 63 4.41 20.60 29.72
CA GLN A 63 5.23 19.52 30.29
C GLN A 63 6.57 19.44 29.53
N PRO A 64 7.72 19.64 30.21
CA PRO A 64 9.04 19.69 29.56
C PRO A 64 9.58 18.32 29.09
N SER A 65 8.79 17.25 29.20
CA SER A 65 9.17 15.89 28.83
C SER A 65 8.91 15.57 27.35
N GLN A 66 9.63 14.59 26.83
CA GLN A 66 9.36 13.99 25.51
C GLN A 66 8.21 12.99 25.60
N TYR A 67 7.32 12.99 24.60
CA TYR A 67 6.19 12.07 24.51
C TYR A 67 6.23 11.30 23.20
N ILE A 68 6.00 10.00 23.30
CA ILE A 68 5.86 9.11 22.15
C ILE A 68 4.41 8.66 22.11
N CYS A 69 3.66 9.14 21.13
CA CYS A 69 2.26 8.77 20.92
C CYS A 69 2.15 7.86 19.69
N HIS A 70 1.57 6.68 19.89
CA HIS A 70 1.26 5.77 18.80
C HIS A 70 -0.17 6.06 18.30
N VAL A 71 -0.27 6.58 17.07
CA VAL A 71 -1.54 6.73 16.36
C VAL A 71 -1.69 5.48 15.49
N SER A 72 -2.77 4.75 15.67
CA SER A 72 -3.12 3.57 14.85
C SER A 72 -4.61 3.47 14.64
N THR A 73 -5.02 2.77 13.59
CA THR A 73 -6.42 2.40 13.43
C THR A 73 -6.77 1.24 14.35
N SER A 74 -8.04 1.18 14.78
CA SER A 74 -8.47 0.19 15.77
C SER A 74 -8.23 -1.25 15.28
N PHE A 75 -7.56 -2.05 16.11
CA PHE A 75 -7.36 -3.49 15.90
C PHE A 75 -8.67 -4.31 15.82
N ARG A 76 -9.83 -3.73 16.14
CA ARG A 76 -11.12 -4.46 16.16
C ARG A 76 -11.56 -4.94 14.78
N LYS A 77 -11.07 -4.33 13.69
CA LYS A 77 -11.30 -4.79 12.31
C LYS A 77 -10.05 -4.57 11.45
N PRO A 78 -9.04 -5.46 11.55
CA PRO A 78 -7.80 -5.30 10.81
C PRO A 78 -8.06 -5.37 9.30
N LEU A 79 -7.56 -4.39 8.56
CA LEU A 79 -7.66 -4.39 7.10
C LEU A 79 -6.62 -5.36 6.54
N LYS A 80 -7.07 -6.42 5.87
CA LYS A 80 -6.17 -7.35 5.17
C LYS A 80 -5.84 -6.83 3.78
N THR A 81 -4.65 -7.15 3.27
CA THR A 81 -4.25 -6.84 1.88
C THR A 81 -5.28 -7.32 0.85
N LEU A 82 -5.88 -8.50 1.08
CA LEU A 82 -6.94 -9.02 0.21
C LEU A 82 -8.17 -8.10 0.15
N LYS A 83 -8.58 -7.53 1.28
CA LYS A 83 -9.69 -6.56 1.30
C LYS A 83 -9.30 -5.24 0.64
N LEU A 84 -8.05 -4.80 0.80
CA LEU A 84 -7.55 -3.60 0.11
C LEU A 84 -7.52 -3.79 -1.42
N ARG A 85 -7.25 -5.01 -1.91
CA ARG A 85 -7.40 -5.34 -3.33
C ARG A 85 -8.85 -5.15 -3.80
N ASP A 86 -9.81 -5.71 -3.05
CA ASP A 86 -11.22 -5.65 -3.41
C ASP A 86 -11.75 -4.21 -3.41
N TYR A 87 -11.42 -3.42 -2.38
CA TYR A 87 -11.80 -2.00 -2.31
C TYR A 87 -11.22 -1.16 -3.45
N ARG A 88 -9.95 -1.40 -3.83
CA ARG A 88 -9.36 -0.72 -5.00
C ARG A 88 -10.09 -1.08 -6.28
N TYR A 89 -10.36 -2.36 -6.51
CA TYR A 89 -11.09 -2.79 -7.70
C TYR A 89 -12.47 -2.16 -7.77
N GLU A 90 -13.24 -2.19 -6.68
CA GLU A 90 -14.57 -1.58 -6.63
C GLU A 90 -14.51 -0.07 -6.89
N TYR A 91 -13.57 0.64 -6.26
CA TYR A 91 -13.42 2.08 -6.44
C TYR A 91 -13.12 2.46 -7.89
N PHE A 92 -12.08 1.87 -8.50
CA PHE A 92 -11.64 2.24 -9.86
C PHE A 92 -12.54 1.67 -10.97
N SER A 93 -13.32 0.62 -10.69
CA SER A 93 -14.35 0.13 -11.61
C SER A 93 -15.50 1.13 -11.76
N ARG A 94 -15.79 1.91 -10.71
CA ARG A 94 -16.80 2.97 -10.72
C ARG A 94 -16.21 4.34 -11.08
N ASN A 95 -14.97 4.60 -10.67
CA ASN A 95 -14.26 5.87 -10.83
C ASN A 95 -12.94 5.63 -11.56
N SER A 96 -13.03 5.43 -12.88
CA SER A 96 -11.84 5.15 -13.69
C SER A 96 -10.87 6.32 -13.67
N TRP A 97 -9.58 6.02 -13.61
CA TRP A 97 -8.54 7.04 -13.76
C TRP A 97 -8.59 7.58 -15.20
N ILE A 98 -8.52 8.91 -15.35
CA ILE A 98 -8.49 9.55 -16.66
C ILE A 98 -7.03 9.71 -17.08
N ASN A 99 -6.68 9.16 -18.25
CA ASN A 99 -5.33 9.29 -18.78
C ASN A 99 -5.09 10.71 -19.34
N GLU A 100 -3.86 10.99 -19.76
CA GLU A 100 -3.47 12.29 -20.34
C GLU A 100 -4.26 12.66 -21.61
N GLN A 101 -4.90 11.67 -22.25
CA GLN A 101 -5.72 11.84 -23.45
C GLN A 101 -7.21 12.01 -23.12
N GLY A 102 -7.59 12.13 -21.84
CA GLY A 102 -8.98 12.27 -21.41
C GLY A 102 -9.79 10.97 -21.44
N LYS A 103 -9.16 9.82 -21.69
CA LYS A 103 -9.83 8.51 -21.77
C LYS A 103 -9.79 7.77 -20.44
N PRO A 104 -10.90 7.17 -19.98
CA PRO A 104 -10.91 6.35 -18.78
C PRO A 104 -10.08 5.06 -18.97
N ILE A 105 -9.23 4.77 -17.99
CA ILE A 105 -8.46 3.53 -17.90
C ILE A 105 -9.36 2.46 -17.27
N LYS A 106 -9.65 1.40 -18.03
CA LYS A 106 -10.41 0.25 -17.53
C LYS A 106 -9.50 -0.64 -16.70
N VAL A 107 -9.83 -0.80 -15.43
CA VAL A 107 -9.11 -1.69 -14.52
C VAL A 107 -9.69 -3.11 -14.51
N THR A 108 -8.86 -4.08 -14.16
CA THR A 108 -9.26 -5.48 -13.92
C THR A 108 -9.00 -5.85 -12.46
N MET A 109 -9.55 -6.98 -12.00
CA MET A 109 -9.28 -7.49 -10.65
C MET A 109 -7.77 -7.64 -10.45
N PRO A 110 -7.15 -6.96 -9.46
CA PRO A 110 -5.70 -6.97 -9.31
C PRO A 110 -5.19 -8.35 -8.89
N VAL A 111 -4.10 -8.81 -9.52
CA VAL A 111 -3.41 -10.03 -9.13
C VAL A 111 -2.49 -9.75 -7.96
N ILE A 112 -2.62 -10.52 -6.88
CA ILE A 112 -1.67 -10.48 -5.75
C ILE A 112 -0.62 -11.56 -5.98
N LEU A 113 0.64 -11.14 -6.07
CA LEU A 113 1.79 -12.01 -6.28
C LEU A 113 2.58 -12.10 -4.99
N SER A 114 2.75 -13.31 -4.48
CA SER A 114 3.38 -13.56 -3.17
C SER A 114 4.91 -13.52 -3.19
N SER A 115 5.54 -13.39 -4.37
CA SER A 115 7.00 -13.34 -4.50
C SER A 115 7.45 -12.53 -5.72
N MET A 116 8.69 -12.04 -5.67
CA MET A 116 9.31 -11.31 -6.77
C MET A 116 9.49 -12.19 -8.01
N GLU A 117 9.75 -13.49 -7.84
CA GLU A 117 9.85 -14.44 -8.97
C GLU A 117 8.53 -14.57 -9.74
N ARG A 118 7.40 -14.67 -9.01
CA ARG A 118 6.07 -14.68 -9.65
C ARG A 118 5.76 -13.37 -10.35
N PHE A 119 6.20 -12.25 -9.77
CA PHE A 119 6.10 -10.94 -10.40
C PHE A 119 6.91 -10.83 -11.69
N ARG A 120 8.17 -11.28 -11.69
CA ARG A 120 9.01 -11.30 -12.89
C ARG A 120 8.38 -12.13 -14.00
N VAL A 121 7.94 -13.36 -13.70
CA VAL A 121 7.26 -14.21 -14.68
C VAL A 121 5.99 -13.55 -15.23
N TYR A 122 5.16 -12.96 -14.35
CA TYR A 122 3.92 -12.30 -14.75
C TYR A 122 4.17 -11.09 -15.67
N ILE A 123 5.15 -10.24 -15.35
CA ILE A 123 5.55 -9.10 -16.18
C ILE A 123 6.14 -9.59 -17.50
N SER A 124 6.99 -10.62 -17.50
CA SER A 124 7.53 -11.20 -18.73
C SER A 124 6.42 -11.67 -19.67
N ILE A 125 5.36 -12.29 -19.16
CA ILE A 125 4.22 -12.73 -19.98
C ILE A 125 3.44 -11.54 -20.56
N LEU A 126 3.20 -10.49 -19.77
CA LEU A 126 2.42 -9.33 -20.21
C LEU A 126 3.16 -8.42 -21.20
N TYR A 127 4.49 -8.37 -21.12
CA TYR A 127 5.33 -7.44 -21.88
C TYR A 127 6.33 -8.17 -22.78
N LEU A 128 6.10 -9.45 -23.08
CA LEU A 128 6.89 -10.19 -24.04
C LEU A 128 6.72 -9.52 -25.42
N PRO A 129 7.80 -9.18 -26.14
CA PRO A 129 7.66 -8.69 -27.50
C PRO A 129 7.10 -9.84 -28.35
N ILE A 130 5.95 -9.57 -28.98
CA ILE A 130 5.43 -10.40 -30.06
C ILE A 130 6.27 -10.12 -31.31
#